data_AF-A0A3P7R449-F1
#
_entry.id   AF-A0A3P7R449-F1
#
_cell.length_a   1.000
_cell.length_b   1.000
_cell.length_c   1.000
_cell.angle_alpha   90.00
_cell.angle_beta   90.00
_cell.angle_gamma   90.00
#
_symmetry.space_group_name_H-M   'P 1'
#
loop_
_entity.id
_entity.type
_entity.pdbx_description
1 polymer ?
#
loop_
_entity_poly.entity_id
_entity_poly.type
_entity_poly.pdbx_seq_one_letter_code
_entity_poly.pdbx_strand_id
1 'polypeptide(L)'
;MLARKLFPNLLKLSKFTQKLMYSQVKVTVGGPLITLSNGTKMPQVGLGTWLSSPEEVKGAVKYAINTGYRLIDTAAIYENEDAIGEAIQELIKEKKIKREDLFITTKASKTIQIEHLNC
;
A
#
# COMPACT_ATOMS: atom_id res chain seq x y z
N MET A 1 24.57 -29.60 18.43
CA MET A 1 25.67 -28.72 17.97
C MET A 1 26.35 -29.18 16.66
N LEU A 2 25.69 -30.01 15.82
CA LEU A 2 26.28 -30.55 14.57
C LEU A 2 25.76 -29.87 13.28
N ALA A 3 24.52 -29.33 13.25
CA ALA A 3 23.92 -28.78 12.03
C ALA A 3 24.59 -27.48 11.52
N ARG A 4 25.26 -26.71 12.39
CA ARG A 4 25.91 -25.44 12.02
C ARG A 4 27.29 -25.60 11.39
N LYS A 5 27.96 -26.75 11.54
CA LYS A 5 29.31 -26.98 11.00
C LYS A 5 29.33 -27.50 9.55
N LEU A 6 28.25 -28.15 9.11
CA LEU A 6 28.17 -28.75 7.77
C LEU A 6 27.80 -27.74 6.67
N PHE A 7 27.19 -26.60 7.00
CA PHE A 7 26.77 -25.61 6.00
C PHE A 7 26.99 -24.16 6.49
N PRO A 8 28.24 -23.67 6.56
CA PRO A 8 28.54 -22.30 7.01
C PRO A 8 27.91 -21.20 6.12
N ASN A 9 27.43 -21.57 4.93
CA ASN A 9 26.84 -20.65 3.94
C ASN A 9 25.34 -20.89 3.68
N LEU A 10 24.63 -21.70 4.47
CA LEU A 10 23.20 -21.99 4.23
C LEU A 10 22.31 -20.72 4.28
N LEU A 11 22.66 -19.77 5.16
CA LEU A 11 22.01 -18.46 5.24
C LEU A 11 22.32 -17.55 4.05
N LYS A 12 23.51 -17.68 3.44
CA LYS A 12 23.85 -16.94 2.21
C LYS A 12 23.13 -17.55 1.00
N LEU A 13 23.00 -18.87 0.96
CA LEU A 13 22.18 -19.57 -0.01
C LEU A 13 20.71 -19.16 0.09
N SER A 14 20.12 -19.06 1.30
CA SER A 14 18.70 -18.66 1.41
C SER A 14 18.43 -17.21 0.97
N LYS A 15 19.33 -16.27 1.28
CA LYS A 15 19.22 -14.87 0.83
C LYS A 15 19.46 -14.73 -0.68
N PHE A 16 20.37 -15.54 -1.24
CA PHE A 16 20.64 -15.57 -2.67
C PHE A 16 19.48 -16.21 -3.45
N THR A 17 18.91 -17.32 -2.95
CA THR A 17 17.72 -17.94 -3.53
C THR A 17 16.50 -17.04 -3.40
N GLN A 18 16.31 -16.33 -2.27
CA GLN A 18 15.24 -15.34 -2.13
C GLN A 18 15.40 -14.19 -3.13
N LYS A 19 16.63 -13.67 -3.31
CA LYS A 19 16.93 -12.62 -4.29
C LYS A 19 16.70 -13.08 -5.74
N LEU A 20 17.09 -14.31 -6.09
CA LEU A 20 16.85 -14.91 -7.41
C LEU A 20 15.37 -15.23 -7.66
N MET A 21 14.65 -15.73 -6.66
CA MET A 21 13.20 -15.93 -6.75
C MET A 21 12.48 -14.59 -6.95
N TYR A 22 12.88 -13.54 -6.23
CA TYR A 22 12.31 -12.20 -6.41
C TYR A 22 12.71 -11.53 -7.73
N SER A 23 13.91 -11.79 -8.28
CA SER A 23 14.32 -11.18 -9.55
C SER A 23 13.67 -11.81 -10.79
N GLN A 24 13.09 -13.00 -10.65
CA GLN A 24 12.32 -13.65 -11.71
C GLN A 24 10.82 -13.34 -11.63
N VAL A 25 10.32 -12.84 -10.50
CA VAL A 25 8.94 -12.35 -10.39
C VAL A 25 8.88 -10.98 -11.03
N LYS A 26 8.21 -10.89 -12.18
CA LYS A 26 7.87 -9.62 -12.82
C LYS A 26 6.83 -8.93 -11.92
N VAL A 27 7.29 -8.16 -10.93
CA VAL A 27 6.41 -7.40 -10.03
C VAL A 27 5.72 -6.34 -10.87
N THR A 28 4.47 -6.60 -11.26
CA THR A 28 3.63 -5.60 -11.90
C THR A 28 3.20 -4.62 -10.83
N VAL A 29 3.63 -3.37 -10.95
CA VAL A 29 3.12 -2.26 -10.13
C VAL A 29 1.58 -2.23 -10.27
N GLY A 30 0.87 -2.29 -9.14
CA GLY A 30 -0.59 -2.38 -9.09
C GLY A 30 -1.18 -3.79 -9.14
N GLY A 31 -0.39 -4.83 -9.41
CA GLY A 31 -0.86 -6.22 -9.47
C GLY A 31 -1.91 -6.48 -10.58
N PRO A 32 -2.62 -7.63 -10.53
CA PRO A 32 -3.72 -7.92 -11.43
C PRO A 32 -4.85 -6.90 -11.29
N LEU A 33 -5.47 -6.53 -12.41
CA LEU A 33 -6.57 -5.58 -12.47
C LEU A 33 -7.89 -6.31 -12.72
N ILE A 34 -8.97 -5.84 -12.09
CA ILE A 34 -10.35 -6.21 -12.41
C ILE A 34 -11.02 -5.04 -13.12
N THR A 35 -11.94 -5.34 -14.05
CA THR A 35 -12.75 -4.31 -14.71
C THR A 35 -14.08 -4.23 -14.00
N LEU A 36 -14.41 -3.06 -13.45
CA LEU A 36 -15.71 -2.81 -12.83
C LEU A 36 -16.80 -2.70 -13.90
N SER A 37 -18.07 -2.75 -13.49
CA SER A 37 -19.22 -2.69 -14.41
C SER A 37 -19.25 -1.43 -15.27
N ASN A 38 -18.63 -0.35 -14.82
CA ASN A 38 -18.49 0.92 -15.53
C ASN A 38 -17.24 1.00 -16.43
N GLY A 39 -16.51 -0.10 -16.60
CA GLY A 39 -15.29 -0.16 -17.41
C GLY A 39 -14.01 0.32 -16.71
N THR A 40 -14.10 0.88 -15.50
CA THR A 40 -12.92 1.31 -14.73
C THR A 40 -12.05 0.12 -14.34
N LYS A 41 -10.72 0.26 -14.45
CA LYS A 41 -9.76 -0.74 -14.01
C LYS A 41 -9.42 -0.50 -12.53
N MET A 42 -9.62 -1.51 -11.70
CA MET A 42 -9.33 -1.49 -10.27
C MET A 42 -8.24 -2.51 -9.94
N PRO A 43 -7.22 -2.17 -9.15
CA PRO A 43 -6.29 -3.15 -8.61
C PRO A 43 -7.03 -4.17 -7.73
N GLN A 44 -6.75 -5.47 -7.91
CA GLN A 44 -7.38 -6.52 -7.11
C GLN A 44 -6.82 -6.60 -5.68
N VAL A 45 -5.65 -6.01 -5.44
CA VAL A 45 -4.98 -6.01 -4.13
C VAL A 45 -4.76 -4.57 -3.69
N GLY A 46 -5.11 -4.27 -2.45
CA GLY A 46 -4.93 -2.95 -1.83
C GLY A 46 -4.58 -3.02 -0.36
N LEU A 47 -4.24 -1.85 0.17
CA LEU A 47 -3.97 -1.63 1.59
C LEU A 47 -5.25 -1.16 2.27
N GLY A 48 -5.73 -1.91 3.27
CA GLY A 48 -6.76 -1.44 4.20
C GLY A 48 -6.14 -0.67 5.37
N THR A 49 -6.78 0.41 5.79
CA THR A 49 -6.23 1.35 6.80
C THR A 49 -6.96 1.36 8.14
N TRP A 50 -7.90 0.44 8.35
CA TRP A 50 -8.66 0.36 9.60
C TRP A 50 -7.76 0.02 10.80
N LEU A 51 -8.09 0.59 11.97
CA LEU A 51 -7.38 0.45 13.26
C LEU A 51 -5.93 0.96 13.30
N SER A 52 -5.43 1.57 12.24
CA SER A 52 -4.11 2.20 12.24
C SER A 52 -4.19 3.61 12.83
N SER A 53 -3.28 3.95 13.74
CA SER A 53 -3.12 5.34 14.17
C SER A 53 -2.65 6.24 13.00
N PRO A 54 -2.84 7.56 13.08
CA PRO A 54 -2.37 8.49 12.04
C PRO A 54 -0.88 8.37 11.70
N GLU A 55 -0.02 8.11 12.70
CA GLU A 55 1.42 7.94 12.47
C GLU A 55 1.73 6.61 11.75
N GLU A 56 1.12 5.52 12.21
CA GLU A 56 1.30 4.19 11.61
C GLU A 56 0.78 4.13 10.17
N VAL A 57 -0.42 4.69 9.93
CA VAL A 57 -1.04 4.66 8.59
C VAL A 57 -0.21 5.45 7.59
N LYS A 58 0.39 6.58 7.99
CA LYS A 58 1.26 7.38 7.13
C LYS A 58 2.47 6.56 6.68
N GLY A 59 3.12 5.87 7.61
CA GLY A 59 4.22 4.95 7.31
C GLY A 59 3.80 3.79 6.41
N ALA A 60 2.68 3.14 6.73
CA ALA A 60 2.13 2.01 5.99
C ALA A 60 1.79 2.37 4.54
N VAL A 61 1.12 3.50 4.31
CA VAL A 61 0.76 4.00 2.97
C VAL A 61 2.03 4.29 2.16
N LYS A 62 3.02 4.97 2.75
CA LYS A 62 4.30 5.24 2.06
C LYS A 62 5.00 3.95 1.68
N TYR A 63 5.05 2.97 2.58
CA TYR A 63 5.67 1.67 2.31
C TYR A 63 4.92 0.88 1.24
N ALA A 64 3.60 0.80 1.32
CA ALA A 64 2.76 0.10 0.36
C ALA A 64 2.92 0.66 -1.06
N ILE A 65 2.87 1.98 -1.22
CA ILE A 65 3.02 2.60 -2.55
C ILE A 65 4.41 2.34 -3.13
N ASN A 66 5.46 2.44 -2.32
CA ASN A 66 6.84 2.17 -2.75
C ASN A 66 7.07 0.69 -3.10
N THR A 67 6.31 -0.23 -2.50
CA THR A 67 6.35 -1.67 -2.81
C THR A 67 5.42 -2.07 -3.96
N GLY A 68 4.66 -1.12 -4.52
CA GLY A 68 3.89 -1.30 -5.74
C GLY A 68 2.37 -1.36 -5.56
N TYR A 69 1.84 -1.18 -4.35
CA TYR A 69 0.39 -1.05 -4.15
C TYR A 69 -0.15 0.20 -4.84
N ARG A 70 -1.35 0.08 -5.41
CA ARG A 70 -2.06 1.18 -6.06
C ARG A 70 -3.50 1.34 -5.60
N LEU A 71 -4.06 0.39 -4.84
CA LEU A 71 -5.35 0.52 -4.18
C LEU A 71 -5.14 0.86 -2.70
N ILE A 72 -5.73 1.97 -2.23
CA ILE A 72 -5.79 2.35 -0.82
C ILE A 72 -7.27 2.41 -0.40
N ASP A 73 -7.64 1.61 0.60
CA ASP A 73 -8.98 1.55 1.17
C ASP A 73 -9.02 2.30 2.50
N THR A 74 -9.85 3.33 2.56
CA THR A 74 -10.08 4.18 3.73
C THR A 74 -11.59 4.32 4.01
N ALA A 75 -11.95 5.03 5.07
CA ALA A 75 -13.31 5.42 5.41
C ALA A 75 -13.29 6.64 6.34
N ALA A 76 -14.33 7.48 6.28
CA ALA A 76 -14.46 8.65 7.15
C ALA A 76 -14.41 8.29 8.65
N ILE A 77 -15.00 7.14 9.04
CA ILE A 77 -15.03 6.68 10.44
C ILE A 77 -13.67 6.17 10.95
N TYR A 78 -12.66 6.05 10.09
CA TYR A 78 -11.32 5.64 10.52
C TYR A 78 -10.52 6.80 11.12
N GLU A 79 -10.99 8.04 10.92
CA GLU A 79 -10.40 9.27 11.51
C GLU A 79 -8.89 9.43 11.24
N ASN A 80 -8.42 8.90 10.10
CA ASN A 80 -7.01 8.89 9.73
C ASN A 80 -6.76 9.30 8.27
N GLU A 81 -7.78 9.85 7.58
CA GLU A 81 -7.71 10.26 6.17
C GLU A 81 -6.73 11.41 5.92
N ASP A 82 -6.58 12.34 6.87
CA ASP A 82 -5.64 13.45 6.75
C ASP A 82 -4.19 12.96 6.65
N ALA A 83 -3.80 12.01 7.50
CA ALA A 83 -2.46 11.42 7.49
C ALA A 83 -2.20 10.61 6.20
N ILE A 84 -3.22 9.94 5.66
CA ILE A 84 -3.15 9.27 4.35
C ILE A 84 -2.97 10.30 3.23
N GLY A 85 -3.72 11.41 3.28
CA GLY A 85 -3.61 12.52 2.34
C GLY A 85 -2.22 13.14 2.32
N GLU A 86 -1.65 13.41 3.49
CA GLU A 86 -0.27 13.89 3.64
C GLU A 86 0.75 12.91 3.02
N ALA A 87 0.64 11.61 3.34
CA ALA A 87 1.52 10.58 2.79
C ALA A 87 1.54 10.59 1.25
N ILE A 88 0.34 10.67 0.65
CA ILE A 88 0.18 10.68 -0.81
C ILE A 88 0.74 11.98 -1.40
N GLN A 89 0.46 13.13 -0.79
CA GLN A 89 0.99 14.41 -1.25
C GLN A 89 2.52 14.45 -1.22
N GLU A 90 3.15 13.94 -0.15
CA GLU A 90 4.61 13.82 -0.06
C GLU A 90 5.16 12.98 -1.21
N LEU A 91 4.58 11.80 -1.47
CA LEU A 91 5.04 10.91 -2.55
C LEU A 91 4.86 11.51 -3.96
N ILE A 92 3.79 12.28 -4.18
CA ILE A 92 3.58 13.03 -5.43
C ILE A 92 4.62 14.13 -5.57
N LYS A 93 4.90 14.90 -4.51
CA LYS A 93 5.95 15.95 -4.50
C LYS A 93 7.34 15.35 -4.76
N GLU A 94 7.61 14.16 -4.20
CA GLU A 94 8.81 13.38 -4.46
C GLU A 94 8.85 12.74 -5.87
N LYS A 95 7.80 12.94 -6.68
CA LYS A 95 7.64 12.38 -8.05
C LYS A 95 7.74 10.84 -8.10
N LYS A 96 7.39 10.16 -7.00
CA LYS A 96 7.37 8.69 -6.92
C LYS A 96 6.12 8.07 -7.53
N ILE A 97 5.02 8.83 -7.55
CA ILE A 97 3.73 8.47 -8.14
C ILE A 97 3.05 9.71 -8.72
N LYS A 98 2.06 9.49 -9.58
CA LYS A 98 1.06 10.48 -9.97
C LYS A 98 -0.28 10.14 -9.34
N ARG A 99 -1.22 11.09 -9.32
CA ARG A 99 -2.56 10.86 -8.74
C ARG A 99 -3.30 9.77 -9.50
N GLU A 100 -3.21 9.76 -10.83
CA GLU A 100 -3.84 8.79 -11.71
C GLU A 100 -3.32 7.36 -11.55
N ASP A 101 -2.17 7.17 -10.89
CA ASP A 101 -1.67 5.83 -10.57
C ASP A 101 -2.48 5.17 -9.45
N LEU A 102 -3.19 5.96 -8.62
CA LEU A 102 -3.86 5.48 -7.42
C LEU A 102 -5.36 5.29 -7.60
N PHE A 103 -5.85 4.14 -7.14
CA PHE A 103 -7.25 3.86 -6.87
C PHE A 103 -7.50 4.06 -5.37
N ILE A 104 -8.25 5.10 -4.99
CA ILE A 104 -8.54 5.41 -3.59
C ILE A 104 -10.02 5.16 -3.35
N THR A 105 -10.34 4.36 -2.33
CA THR A 105 -11.71 4.08 -1.91
C THR A 105 -11.96 4.70 -0.55
N THR A 106 -13.04 5.46 -0.40
CA THR A 106 -13.52 5.94 0.92
C THR A 106 -14.98 5.52 1.12
N LYS A 107 -15.46 5.61 2.36
CA LYS A 107 -16.80 5.16 2.76
C LYS A 107 -17.46 6.27 3.59
N ALA A 108 -18.68 6.62 3.22
CA ALA A 108 -19.49 7.58 3.97
C ALA A 108 -19.86 7.00 5.35
N SER A 109 -19.76 7.83 6.39
CA SER A 109 -20.23 7.49 7.73
C SER A 109 -21.67 7.98 7.92
N LYS A 110 -22.47 7.23 8.70
CA LYS A 110 -23.83 7.64 9.10
C LYS A 110 -23.82 8.92 9.95
N THR A 111 -22.71 9.21 10.62
CA THR A 111 -22.61 10.21 11.70
C THR A 111 -21.88 11.48 11.28
N ILE A 112 -21.60 11.73 10.00
CA ILE A 112 -20.90 12.97 9.59
C ILE A 112 -21.68 14.18 10.11
N GLN A 113 -21.15 14.81 11.16
CA GLN A 113 -21.60 16.06 11.71
C GLN A 113 -21.50 17.13 10.62
N ILE A 114 -22.53 17.97 10.56
CA ILE A 114 -22.77 19.04 9.59
C ILE A 114 -21.70 20.16 9.64
N GLU A 115 -20.54 19.99 10.29
CA GLU A 115 -19.60 21.09 10.56
C GLU A 115 -18.25 21.04 9.82
N HIS A 116 -17.79 19.88 9.32
CA HIS A 116 -16.43 19.76 8.76
C HIS A 116 -16.32 19.75 7.23
N LEU A 117 -17.42 20.02 6.52
CA LEU A 117 -17.42 20.28 5.07
C LEU A 117 -17.66 21.78 4.78
N ASN A 118 -16.83 22.64 5.36
CA ASN A 118 -16.60 23.97 4.78
C ASN A 118 -15.23 23.94 4.11
N CYS A 119 -15.28 24.28 2.82
CA CYS A 119 -14.21 24.28 1.82
C CYS A 119 -12.80 24.67 2.29
#